data_AF-A0A7L4UQ01-F1
#
_entry.id   AF-A0A7L4UQ01-F1
#
_cell.length_a   1.000
_cell.length_b   1.000
_cell.length_c   1.000
_cell.angle_alpha   90.00
_cell.angle_beta   90.00
_cell.angle_gamma   90.00
#
_symmetry.space_group_name_H-M   'P 1'
#
loop_
_entity.id
_entity.type
_entity.pdbx_description
1 polymer ?
#
loop_
_entity_poly.entity_id
_entity_poly.type
_entity_poly.pdbx_seq_one_letter_code
_entity_poly.pdbx_strand_id
1 'polypeptide(L)'
;MKKLFLVLVAVATLALVACNKEKEGSNLQDEQETQKVIETTTDADVPEFDNENLEEYIEVYDSYLDDYKEAVESKDMSKFQALSSKGQELAEKAEALATEGLSESDSRKLNEYMQEKSKEMQELAQKMMQ
;
A
#
# COMPACT_ATOMS: atom_id res chain seq x y z
N MET A 1 47.72 1.54 -17.82
CA MET A 1 47.65 2.74 -18.66
C MET A 1 46.41 2.66 -19.55
N LYS A 2 45.43 3.51 -19.22
CA LYS A 2 44.51 4.23 -20.11
C LYS A 2 44.11 3.51 -21.41
N LYS A 3 42.95 2.85 -21.37
CA LYS A 3 42.12 2.57 -22.55
C LYS A 3 40.74 3.16 -22.22
N LEU A 4 40.56 4.43 -22.61
CA LEU A 4 39.64 4.83 -23.68
C LEU A 4 38.19 4.69 -23.21
N PHE A 5 37.66 5.72 -22.53
CA PHE A 5 36.79 6.76 -23.12
C PHE A 5 35.58 6.14 -23.85
N LEU A 6 34.41 6.08 -23.21
CA LEU A 6 33.39 7.14 -23.20
C LEU A 6 32.74 7.34 -24.58
N VAL A 7 31.76 6.49 -24.88
CA VAL A 7 30.73 6.67 -25.91
C VAL A 7 29.42 6.33 -25.18
N LEU A 8 28.71 7.28 -24.57
CA LEU A 8 27.82 8.29 -25.17
C LEU A 8 26.85 7.68 -26.19
N VAL A 9 25.88 6.91 -25.67
CA VAL A 9 24.61 6.66 -26.37
C VAL A 9 23.57 7.56 -25.73
N ALA A 10 23.29 8.65 -26.44
CA ALA A 10 22.17 9.54 -26.19
C ALA A 10 20.87 8.76 -26.38
N VAL A 11 20.16 8.51 -25.28
CA VAL A 11 18.75 8.11 -25.34
C VAL A 11 17.96 9.39 -25.58
N ALA A 12 17.57 9.55 -26.84
CA ALA A 12 16.78 10.65 -27.34
C ALA A 12 15.44 10.72 -26.58
N THR A 13 15.22 11.89 -25.98
CA THR A 13 13.95 12.43 -25.55
C THR A 13 12.89 12.35 -26.66
N LEU A 14 11.76 11.71 -26.40
CA LEU A 14 10.52 11.99 -27.13
C LEU A 14 9.73 13.03 -26.32
N ALA A 15 9.61 14.22 -26.89
CA ALA A 15 8.75 15.28 -26.41
C ALA A 15 7.52 15.38 -27.34
N LEU A 16 6.36 15.65 -26.72
CA LEU A 16 5.19 16.34 -27.26
C LEU A 16 4.33 15.61 -28.31
N VAL A 17 3.22 15.05 -27.83
CA VAL A 17 1.95 15.14 -28.57
C VAL A 17 1.08 16.20 -27.89
N ALA A 18 0.64 17.13 -28.73
CA ALA A 18 0.02 18.39 -28.39
C ALA A 18 -1.46 18.28 -27.97
N CYS A 19 -1.84 19.23 -27.13
CA CYS A 19 -3.18 19.69 -26.80
C CYS A 19 -4.08 19.92 -28.03
N ASN A 20 -5.36 19.56 -27.93
CA ASN A 20 -6.46 20.41 -28.39
C ASN A 20 -7.84 19.95 -27.86
N LYS A 21 -8.29 20.51 -26.73
CA LYS A 21 -9.65 21.06 -26.58
C LYS A 21 -9.81 21.76 -25.22
N GLU A 22 -9.89 23.08 -25.26
CA GLU A 22 -10.54 23.87 -24.22
C GLU A 22 -12.05 23.61 -24.25
N LYS A 23 -12.64 23.39 -23.08
CA LYS A 23 -13.92 23.99 -22.65
C LYS A 23 -14.08 23.83 -21.14
N GLU A 24 -14.23 24.98 -20.49
CA GLU A 24 -14.54 25.19 -19.08
C GLU A 24 -15.81 24.44 -18.64
N GLY A 25 -15.82 24.07 -17.36
CA GLY A 25 -16.99 23.49 -16.69
C GLY A 25 -16.63 23.01 -15.30
N SER A 26 -16.22 23.93 -14.43
CA SER A 26 -16.04 23.68 -12.99
C SER A 26 -17.40 23.32 -12.38
N ASN A 27 -17.55 22.07 -11.96
CA ASN A 27 -18.52 21.68 -10.95
C ASN A 27 -17.85 20.64 -10.06
N LEU A 28 -17.24 21.14 -8.98
CA LEU A 28 -16.79 20.34 -7.84
C LEU A 28 -18.03 19.82 -7.12
N GLN A 29 -18.35 18.57 -7.37
CA GLN A 29 -19.15 17.74 -6.49
C GLN A 29 -18.46 16.37 -6.42
N ASP A 30 -17.51 16.29 -5.50
CA ASP A 30 -17.00 15.02 -4.97
C ASP A 30 -17.05 15.15 -3.44
N GLU A 31 -18.28 15.22 -2.94
CA GLU A 31 -18.61 14.74 -1.60
C GLU A 31 -19.37 13.44 -1.81
N GLN A 32 -18.63 12.35 -1.97
CA GLN A 32 -19.13 11.05 -1.56
C GLN A 32 -18.11 10.44 -0.62
N GLU A 33 -18.17 10.96 0.60
CA GLU A 33 -17.69 10.35 1.83
C GLU A 33 -18.17 8.91 1.85
N THR A 34 -17.34 8.01 1.32
CA THR A 34 -17.53 6.57 1.48
C THR A 34 -16.94 6.25 2.84
N GLN A 35 -17.70 6.56 3.89
CA GLN A 35 -17.65 5.82 5.15
C GLN A 35 -18.10 4.39 4.82
N LYS A 36 -17.23 3.61 4.18
CA LYS A 36 -17.25 2.17 4.37
C LYS A 36 -16.44 1.97 5.63
N VAL A 37 -17.13 1.99 6.77
CA VAL A 37 -16.69 1.29 7.96
C VAL A 37 -16.42 -0.14 7.50
N ILE A 38 -15.17 -0.41 7.19
CA ILE A 38 -14.69 -1.76 7.07
C ILE A 38 -14.66 -2.18 8.54
N GLU A 39 -15.69 -2.90 8.98
CA GLU A 39 -15.55 -3.74 10.16
C GLU A 39 -14.44 -4.74 9.80
N THR A 40 -13.21 -4.33 10.08
CA THR A 40 -12.00 -5.16 10.02
C THR A 40 -12.17 -6.24 11.07
N THR A 41 -12.87 -7.32 10.72
CA THR A 41 -12.84 -8.56 11.51
C THR A 41 -11.55 -9.29 11.20
N THR A 42 -10.43 -8.69 11.58
CA THR A 42 -9.25 -9.43 12.02
C THR A 42 -9.27 -9.34 13.54
N ASP A 43 -9.50 -10.45 14.24
CA ASP A 43 -9.58 -10.57 15.71
C ASP A 43 -8.28 -10.18 16.46
N ALA A 44 -7.27 -9.62 15.78
CA ALA A 44 -6.08 -9.06 16.40
C ALA A 44 -6.36 -7.63 16.85
N ASP A 45 -6.32 -7.39 18.16
CA ASP A 45 -6.37 -6.03 18.74
C ASP A 45 -5.28 -5.16 18.11
N VAL A 46 -5.68 -4.17 17.31
CA VAL A 46 -4.75 -3.18 16.74
C VAL A 46 -4.20 -2.34 17.89
N PRO A 47 -2.87 -2.33 18.13
CA PRO A 47 -2.31 -1.55 19.21
C PRO A 47 -2.42 -0.05 18.89
N GLU A 48 -2.68 0.78 19.89
CA GLU A 48 -2.62 2.24 19.74
C GLU A 48 -1.18 2.69 19.50
N PHE A 49 -0.94 3.58 18.53
CA PHE A 49 0.39 4.10 18.21
C PHE A 49 0.48 5.59 18.51
N ASP A 50 1.68 6.05 18.87
CA ASP A 50 1.88 7.47 19.15
C ASP A 50 2.13 8.30 17.86
N ASN A 51 2.25 7.62 16.71
CA ASN A 51 2.55 8.21 15.40
C ASN A 51 1.35 8.02 14.45
N GLU A 52 0.71 9.12 14.03
CA GLU A 52 -0.46 9.12 13.13
C GLU A 52 -0.17 8.46 11.77
N ASN A 53 1.01 8.68 11.18
CA ASN A 53 1.39 8.03 9.92
C ASN A 53 1.54 6.51 10.08
N LEU A 54 1.87 6.04 11.29
CA LEU A 54 1.96 4.61 11.59
C LEU A 54 0.56 4.02 11.76
N GLU A 55 -0.36 4.74 12.39
CA GLU A 55 -1.78 4.33 12.45
C GLU A 55 -2.35 4.18 11.04
N GLU A 56 -2.19 5.19 10.18
CA GLU A 56 -2.64 5.12 8.80
C GLU A 56 -1.98 3.96 8.02
N TYR A 57 -0.69 3.71 8.25
CA TYR A 57 0.00 2.57 7.64
C TYR A 57 -0.64 1.24 8.06
N ILE A 58 -0.97 1.09 9.34
CA ILE A 58 -1.56 -0.13 9.89
C ILE A 58 -3.00 -0.32 9.39
N GLU A 59 -3.79 0.74 9.28
CA GLU A 59 -5.14 0.69 8.70
C GLU A 59 -5.12 0.21 7.24
N VAL A 60 -4.21 0.76 6.42
CA VAL A 60 -4.06 0.32 5.02
C VAL A 60 -3.54 -1.10 4.96
N TYR A 61 -2.64 -1.50 5.88
CA TYR A 61 -2.08 -2.85 5.93
C TYR A 61 -3.15 -3.89 6.25
N ASP A 62 -4.02 -3.62 7.22
CA ASP A 62 -5.13 -4.50 7.55
C ASP A 62 -6.14 -4.60 6.42
N SER A 63 -6.49 -3.46 5.83
CA SER A 63 -7.35 -3.44 4.64
C SER A 63 -6.73 -4.22 3.47
N TYR A 64 -5.41 -4.24 3.33
CA TYR A 64 -4.71 -5.05 2.34
C TYR A 64 -4.81 -6.55 2.65
N LEU A 65 -4.63 -6.94 3.92
CA LEU A 65 -4.71 -8.34 4.34
C LEU A 65 -6.12 -8.91 4.20
N ASP A 66 -7.14 -8.13 4.55
CA ASP A 66 -8.54 -8.53 4.40
C ASP A 66 -8.91 -8.73 2.92
N ASP A 67 -8.55 -7.79 2.05
CA ASP A 67 -8.74 -7.93 0.60
C ASP A 67 -7.96 -9.13 0.05
N TYR A 68 -6.75 -9.38 0.56
CA TYR A 68 -5.94 -10.54 0.14
C TYR A 68 -6.64 -11.84 0.50
N LYS A 69 -7.12 -11.94 1.74
CA LYS A 69 -7.89 -13.09 2.23
C LYS A 69 -9.14 -13.30 1.41
N GLU A 70 -9.89 -12.24 1.12
CA GLU A 70 -11.09 -12.32 0.30
C GLU A 70 -10.76 -12.77 -1.14
N ALA A 71 -9.71 -12.22 -1.75
CA ALA A 71 -9.27 -12.60 -3.11
C ALA A 71 -8.88 -14.08 -3.18
N VAL A 72 -8.19 -14.56 -2.16
CA VAL A 72 -7.82 -15.96 -1.97
C VAL A 72 -9.05 -16.86 -1.82
N GLU A 73 -9.94 -16.54 -0.89
CA GLU A 73 -11.09 -17.38 -0.56
C GLU A 73 -12.13 -17.40 -1.69
N SER A 74 -12.30 -16.27 -2.39
CA SER A 74 -13.20 -16.15 -3.55
C SER A 74 -12.59 -16.64 -4.87
N LYS A 75 -11.29 -16.92 -4.92
CA LYS A 75 -10.52 -17.27 -6.15
C LYS A 75 -10.68 -16.25 -7.27
N ASP A 76 -10.99 -15.01 -6.91
CA ASP A 76 -11.25 -13.93 -7.85
C ASP A 76 -9.95 -13.21 -8.18
N MET A 77 -9.36 -13.56 -9.32
CA MET A 77 -8.11 -12.95 -9.80
C MET A 77 -8.25 -11.46 -10.12
N SER A 78 -9.46 -10.92 -10.25
CA SER A 78 -9.68 -9.48 -10.43
C SER A 78 -9.46 -8.68 -9.14
N LYS A 79 -9.72 -9.29 -7.96
CA LYS A 79 -9.48 -8.66 -6.65
C LYS A 79 -8.00 -8.44 -6.36
N PHE A 80 -7.11 -9.23 -6.97
CA PHE A 80 -5.67 -9.01 -6.89
C PHE A 80 -5.22 -7.69 -7.55
N GLN A 81 -6.01 -7.08 -8.44
CA GLN A 81 -5.67 -5.76 -8.99
C GLN A 81 -5.76 -4.66 -7.93
N ALA A 82 -6.77 -4.72 -7.05
CA ALA A 82 -6.93 -3.76 -5.96
C ALA A 82 -5.76 -3.85 -4.95
N LEU A 83 -5.23 -5.06 -4.74
CA LEU A 83 -4.05 -5.29 -3.90
C LEU A 83 -2.80 -4.61 -4.44
N SER A 84 -2.65 -4.49 -5.77
CA SER A 84 -1.49 -3.81 -6.35
C SER A 84 -1.47 -2.32 -6.01
N SER A 85 -2.64 -1.66 -6.02
CA SER A 85 -2.75 -0.24 -5.64
C SER A 85 -2.51 -0.04 -4.14
N LYS A 86 -3.14 -0.86 -3.29
CA LYS A 86 -2.89 -0.85 -1.84
C LYS A 86 -1.42 -1.14 -1.49
N GLY A 87 -0.77 -2.02 -2.24
CA GLY A 87 0.66 -2.31 -2.07
C GLY A 87 1.56 -1.11 -2.41
N GLN A 88 1.18 -0.27 -3.38
CA GLN A 88 1.89 0.98 -3.67
C GLN A 88 1.69 2.00 -2.55
N GLU A 89 0.46 2.15 -2.07
CA GLU A 89 0.14 3.05 -0.94
C GLU A 89 0.90 2.65 0.34
N LEU A 90 0.98 1.35 0.64
CA LEU A 90 1.79 0.83 1.74
C LEU A 90 3.27 1.18 1.58
N ALA A 91 3.82 1.09 0.37
CA ALA A 91 5.21 1.43 0.12
C ALA A 91 5.49 2.93 0.34
N GLU A 92 4.58 3.79 -0.12
CA GLU A 92 4.66 5.25 0.08
C GLU A 92 4.59 5.61 1.58
N LYS A 93 3.64 5.02 2.31
CA LYS A 93 3.51 5.22 3.76
C LYS A 93 4.73 4.67 4.52
N ALA A 94 5.27 3.52 4.11
CA ALA A 94 6.49 2.98 4.71
C ALA A 94 7.72 3.88 4.48
N GLU A 95 7.83 4.53 3.32
CA GLU A 95 8.89 5.50 3.05
C GLU A 95 8.77 6.76 3.91
N ALA A 96 7.53 7.25 4.11
CA ALA A 96 7.25 8.35 5.04
C ALA A 96 7.68 7.99 6.47
N LEU A 97 7.28 6.81 6.96
CA LEU A 97 7.68 6.30 8.28
C LEU A 97 9.19 6.12 8.42
N ALA A 98 9.87 5.67 7.38
CA ALA A 98 11.34 5.53 7.39
C ALA A 98 12.05 6.88 7.50
N THR A 99 11.44 7.94 6.95
CA THR A 99 11.99 9.30 6.99
C THR A 99 11.77 9.97 8.34
N GLU A 100 10.58 9.80 8.92
CA GLU A 100 10.24 10.37 10.23
C GLU A 100 10.89 9.60 11.39
N GLY A 101 11.05 8.28 11.22
CA GLY A 101 11.48 7.39 12.28
C GLY A 101 10.37 7.08 13.27
N LEU A 102 10.50 5.94 13.93
CA LEU A 102 9.55 5.49 14.95
C LEU A 102 10.16 5.59 16.34
N SER A 103 9.31 5.81 17.33
CA SER A 103 9.72 5.66 18.73
C SER A 103 10.11 4.20 19.01
N GLU A 104 10.90 3.95 20.05
CA GLU A 104 11.23 2.56 20.46
C GLU A 104 9.96 1.79 20.86
N SER A 105 8.98 2.48 21.46
CA SER A 105 7.68 1.93 21.84
C SER A 105 6.90 1.48 20.61
N ASP A 106 6.70 2.37 19.63
CA ASP A 106 5.96 2.07 18.41
C ASP A 106 6.66 1.04 17.55
N SER A 107 8.00 1.09 17.48
CA SER A 107 8.80 0.08 16.79
C SER A 107 8.57 -1.32 17.38
N ARG A 108 8.46 -1.43 18.71
CA ARG A 108 8.17 -2.71 19.37
C ARG A 108 6.75 -3.16 19.09
N LYS A 109 5.75 -2.29 19.27
CA LYS A 109 4.33 -2.58 18.99
C LYS A 109 4.16 -3.04 17.54
N LEU A 110 4.75 -2.34 16.59
CA LEU A 110 4.72 -2.68 15.16
C LEU A 110 5.35 -4.05 14.90
N ASN A 111 6.51 -4.35 15.50
CA ASN A 111 7.13 -5.67 15.34
C ASN A 111 6.27 -6.81 15.90
N GLU A 112 5.64 -6.61 17.07
CA GLU A 112 4.75 -7.60 17.67
C GLU A 112 3.51 -7.82 16.77
N TYR A 113 2.91 -6.72 16.33
CA TYR A 113 1.76 -6.71 15.42
C TYR A 113 2.04 -7.45 14.10
N MET A 114 3.14 -7.11 13.42
CA MET A 114 3.49 -7.74 12.15
C MET A 114 3.80 -9.23 12.31
N GLN A 115 4.32 -9.66 13.47
CA GLN A 115 4.51 -11.08 13.77
C GLN A 115 3.19 -11.82 13.95
N GLU A 116 2.18 -11.19 14.56
CA GLU A 116 0.84 -11.74 14.71
C GLU A 116 0.15 -11.91 13.37
N LYS A 117 0.07 -10.84 12.56
CA LYS A 117 -0.50 -10.90 11.20
C LYS A 117 0.22 -11.90 10.29
N SER A 118 1.54 -12.06 10.45
CA SER A 118 2.30 -13.10 9.75
C SER A 118 1.87 -14.53 10.12
N LYS A 119 1.47 -14.78 11.37
CA LYS A 119 0.94 -16.09 11.78
C LYS A 119 -0.44 -16.32 11.18
N GLU A 120 -1.33 -15.33 11.23
CA GLU A 120 -2.66 -15.42 10.60
C GLU A 120 -2.56 -15.72 9.10
N MET A 121 -1.63 -15.05 8.41
CA MET A 121 -1.36 -15.29 7.00
C MET A 121 -0.83 -16.69 6.71
N GLN A 122 0.00 -17.26 7.58
CA GLN A 122 0.46 -18.64 7.48
C GLN A 122 -0.70 -19.64 7.68
N GLU A 123 -1.58 -19.39 8.64
CA GLU A 123 -2.77 -20.22 8.88
C GLU A 123 -3.73 -20.18 7.69
N LEU A 124 -3.95 -18.99 7.12
CA LEU A 124 -4.73 -18.82 5.90
C LEU A 124 -4.11 -19.60 4.72
N ALA A 125 -2.78 -19.52 4.56
CA ALA A 125 -2.07 -20.26 3.53
C ALA A 125 -2.18 -21.78 3.72
N GLN A 126 -2.09 -22.28 4.95
CA GLN A 126 -2.30 -23.71 5.25
C GLN A 126 -3.73 -24.15 4.93
N LYS A 127 -4.73 -23.33 5.24
CA LYS A 127 -6.14 -23.58 4.93
C LYS A 127 -6.40 -23.65 3.42
N MET A 128 -5.69 -22.84 2.63
CA MET A 128 -5.77 -22.89 1.16
C MET A 128 -5.20 -24.18 0.54
N MET A 129 -4.23 -24.82 1.19
CA MET A 129 -3.55 -26.01 0.66
C MET A 129 -4.30 -27.33 0.94
N GLN A 130 -5.34 -27.29 1.78
CA GLN A 130 -6.20 -28.44 2.10
C GLN A 130 -7.42 -28.50 1.17
#